data_AF-A0A3F2RHW2-F1
#
_entry.id   AF-A0A3F2RHW2-F1
#
_cell.length_a   1.000
_cell.length_b   1.000
_cell.length_c   1.000
_cell.angle_alpha   90.00
_cell.angle_beta   90.00
_cell.angle_gamma   90.00
#
_symmetry.space_group_name_H-M   'P 1'
#
loop_
_entity.id
_entity.type
_entity.pdbx_description
1 polymer ?
#
loop_
_entity_poly.entity_id
_entity_poly.type
_entity_poly.pdbx_seq_one_letter_code
_entity_poly.pdbx_strand_id
1 'polypeptide(L)'
;MVRVFLAVSGTLAVAAHVAVTMATSVSFVNDCAYDISLYDNNVTETIAGGSSTTRELADGFSGMFRNGTSAEATLAEFAISGGKAWYALSTVPPGAGNCTSYAECAVTSGKTGYNVAMSITPNIGNTSANTECAAVICESADCDGAYLYPTDSTKLRNCPDNLPIEVAFYASISSSFVYSGTDAGSAAGTYGKVTEMSSCTTEDVSLTDPVGPFSEEVTMVFRGPMNIYNIAVFNTTSGSDWSKISSYSQNGTQDNMVFMNNMNIDYTGADSSPQGYSTDDGTATATESTVFGGSLADASDTSVTGGGPCVTTGCEVNIMTATNCADEDGCIGYYDDMGFHGWDGGMKMFVTKVMMPTGSTANLPAIWMLNAQVVRASQYGCNCRGEGSEGGCGELDVAEVIETNTAQDKVSTHYYFYDGSVSPGGDNYASRPTDSAVTYVTIIDNSGTGTIKIIELGGDDFDFSVDSISSSTVSTWIDASVENLLS
;
A
#
# COMPACT_ATOMS: atom_id res chain seq x y z
N MET A 1 92.13 -13.87 22.54
CA MET A 1 91.52 -12.88 23.44
C MET A 1 90.24 -12.40 22.79
N VAL A 2 89.10 -12.54 23.47
CA VAL A 2 88.01 -11.57 23.63
C VAL A 2 86.87 -12.36 24.31
N ARG A 3 86.55 -11.99 25.56
CA ARG A 3 85.28 -12.32 26.20
C ARG A 3 84.25 -11.30 25.67
N VAL A 4 83.10 -11.74 25.18
CA VAL A 4 81.93 -10.87 25.01
C VAL A 4 80.79 -11.45 25.84
N PHE A 5 80.28 -10.59 26.73
CA PHE A 5 79.17 -10.85 27.64
C PHE A 5 77.86 -11.03 26.86
N LEU A 6 77.09 -12.08 27.19
CA LEU A 6 75.65 -12.11 26.88
C LEU A 6 74.94 -11.09 27.78
N ALA A 7 74.37 -10.06 27.18
CA ALA A 7 73.34 -9.24 27.81
C ALA A 7 71.98 -9.75 27.31
N VAL A 8 71.18 -10.30 28.23
CA VAL A 8 69.77 -10.63 27.99
C VAL A 8 68.99 -9.34 28.17
N SER A 9 68.51 -8.76 27.07
CA SER A 9 67.55 -7.66 27.11
C SER A 9 66.14 -8.23 27.10
N GLY A 10 65.46 -8.16 28.25
CA GLY A 10 64.04 -8.49 28.35
C GLY A 10 63.20 -7.43 27.64
N THR A 11 62.46 -7.84 26.62
CA THR A 11 61.40 -7.05 26.01
C THR A 11 60.16 -7.09 26.90
N LEU A 12 59.82 -5.96 27.49
CA LEU A 12 58.57 -5.72 28.19
C LEU A 12 57.47 -5.56 27.13
N ALA A 13 56.60 -6.57 26.98
CA ALA A 13 55.42 -6.46 26.15
C ALA A 13 54.38 -5.59 26.89
N VAL A 14 54.19 -4.36 26.44
CA VAL A 14 53.09 -3.50 26.89
C VAL A 14 51.82 -4.02 26.23
N ALA A 15 51.04 -4.81 26.96
CA ALA A 15 49.69 -5.17 26.55
C ALA A 15 48.81 -3.91 26.64
N ALA A 16 48.57 -3.28 25.49
CA ALA A 16 47.54 -2.24 25.38
C ALA A 16 46.20 -2.88 25.73
N HIS A 17 45.68 -2.57 26.92
CA HIS A 17 44.31 -2.91 27.28
C HIS A 17 43.42 -1.99 26.46
N VAL A 18 42.86 -2.50 25.37
CA VAL A 18 41.73 -1.85 24.70
C VAL A 18 40.58 -1.93 25.71
N ALA A 19 40.25 -0.81 26.33
CA ALA A 19 39.02 -0.70 27.11
C ALA A 19 37.87 -0.86 26.11
N VAL A 20 37.23 -2.03 26.12
CA VAL A 20 35.94 -2.20 25.43
C VAL A 20 34.95 -1.37 26.25
N THR A 21 34.61 -0.20 25.77
CA THR A 21 33.48 0.57 26.31
C THR A 21 32.23 -0.27 26.04
N MET A 22 31.56 -0.73 27.11
CA MET A 22 30.24 -1.35 26.97
C MET A 22 29.31 -0.28 26.40
N ALA A 23 28.72 -0.57 25.24
CA ALA A 23 27.74 0.27 24.58
C ALA A 23 26.52 -0.58 24.24
N THR A 24 25.35 0.04 24.28
CA THR A 24 24.13 -0.59 23.80
C THR A 24 24.12 -0.52 22.28
N SER A 25 24.20 -1.68 21.63
CA SER A 25 24.05 -1.80 20.18
C SER A 25 22.59 -1.61 19.80
N VAL A 26 22.29 -0.54 19.05
CA VAL A 26 20.96 -0.26 18.50
C VAL A 26 20.99 -0.41 16.98
N SER A 27 20.30 -1.42 16.46
CA SER A 27 20.08 -1.62 15.02
C SER A 27 18.89 -0.80 14.58
N PHE A 28 19.01 -0.04 13.50
CA PHE A 28 17.93 0.67 12.85
C PHE A 28 17.64 -0.03 11.53
N VAL A 29 16.44 -0.61 11.41
CA VAL A 29 16.00 -1.41 10.27
C VAL A 29 14.92 -0.63 9.52
N ASN A 30 15.06 -0.52 8.21
CA ASN A 30 14.07 0.10 7.36
C ASN A 30 13.26 -0.97 6.63
N ASP A 31 12.07 -1.26 7.14
CA ASP A 31 11.12 -2.18 6.49
C ASP A 31 10.15 -1.44 5.54
N CYS A 32 10.29 -0.11 5.41
CA CYS A 32 9.57 0.67 4.41
C CYS A 32 10.08 0.34 2.99
N ALA A 33 9.21 0.57 2.00
CA ALA A 33 9.59 0.50 0.59
C ALA A 33 10.41 1.71 0.11
N TYR A 34 10.59 2.73 0.96
CA TYR A 34 11.30 3.98 0.66
C TYR A 34 12.46 4.22 1.63
N ASP A 35 13.35 5.13 1.29
CA ASP A 35 14.52 5.49 2.10
C ASP A 35 14.14 6.20 3.41
N ILE A 36 14.67 5.71 4.53
CA ILE A 36 14.58 6.40 5.82
C ILE A 36 15.76 7.34 5.97
N SER A 37 15.47 8.62 6.21
CA SER A 37 16.46 9.63 6.57
C SER A 37 16.69 9.62 8.08
N LEU A 38 17.43 8.64 8.61
CA LEU A 38 17.71 8.50 10.04
C LEU A 38 18.46 9.72 10.56
N TYR A 39 17.78 10.53 11.37
CA TYR A 39 18.31 11.76 11.95
C TYR A 39 18.39 11.67 13.47
N ASP A 40 19.55 12.01 14.04
CA ASP A 40 19.86 11.94 15.48
C ASP A 40 19.93 13.30 16.18
N ASN A 41 19.32 14.35 15.58
CA ASN A 41 19.46 15.76 15.92
C ASN A 41 20.81 16.43 15.57
N ASN A 42 21.72 15.72 14.90
CA ASN A 42 22.99 16.29 14.44
C ASN A 42 23.33 15.89 13.00
N VAL A 43 23.22 14.60 12.67
CA VAL A 43 23.56 14.03 11.37
C VAL A 43 22.38 13.23 10.83
N THR A 44 22.20 13.29 9.51
CA THR A 44 21.27 12.43 8.78
C THR A 44 22.05 11.36 8.03
N GLU A 45 21.64 10.10 8.18
CA GLU A 45 22.09 8.96 7.37
C GLU A 45 20.89 8.35 6.65
N THR A 46 21.07 7.98 5.39
CA THR A 46 20.05 7.27 4.63
C THR A 46 20.13 5.77 4.90
N ILE A 47 19.01 5.16 5.28
CA ILE A 47 18.84 3.71 5.32
C ILE A 47 17.94 3.35 4.14
N ALA A 48 18.48 2.67 3.12
CA ALA A 48 17.68 2.23 1.98
C ALA A 48 16.58 1.24 2.41
N GLY A 49 15.49 1.16 1.64
CA GLY A 49 14.43 0.16 1.89
C GLY A 49 15.00 -1.26 2.00
N GLY A 50 14.56 -2.02 3.00
CA GLY A 50 15.06 -3.36 3.33
C GLY A 50 16.48 -3.42 3.90
N SER A 51 17.13 -2.27 4.16
CA SER A 51 18.48 -2.20 4.73
C SER A 51 18.46 -1.85 6.21
N SER A 52 19.63 -1.92 6.85
CA SER A 52 19.80 -1.51 8.24
C SER A 52 21.13 -0.80 8.48
N THR A 53 21.19 -0.04 9.57
CA THR A 53 22.43 0.56 10.10
C THR A 53 22.48 0.33 11.61
N THR A 54 23.64 0.52 12.25
CA THR A 54 23.79 0.28 13.69
C THR A 54 24.43 1.48 14.38
N ARG A 55 24.04 1.74 15.62
CA ARG A 55 24.63 2.73 16.53
C ARG A 55 25.05 2.08 17.83
N GLU A 56 26.24 2.42 18.30
CA GLU A 56 26.73 2.03 19.62
C GLU A 56 26.51 3.19 20.59
N LEU A 57 25.56 3.04 21.50
CA LEU A 57 25.20 4.07 22.47
C LEU A 57 25.96 3.83 23.79
N ALA A 58 26.94 4.67 24.08
CA ALA A 58 27.75 4.57 25.30
C ALA A 58 27.01 5.09 26.54
N ASP A 59 27.44 4.66 27.73
CA ASP A 59 26.99 5.22 29.01
C ASP A 59 27.12 6.75 29.02
N GLY A 60 26.05 7.43 29.46
CA GLY A 60 25.87 8.87 29.39
C GLY A 60 25.17 9.38 28.13
N PHE A 61 24.88 8.53 27.13
CA PHE A 61 24.09 8.92 25.97
C PHE A 61 22.67 9.33 26.37
N SER A 62 22.17 10.41 25.79
CA SER A 62 20.76 10.80 25.84
C SER A 62 20.42 11.51 24.53
N GLY A 63 19.43 10.99 23.81
CA GLY A 63 19.10 11.48 22.48
C GLY A 63 17.86 10.82 21.90
N MET A 64 17.57 11.17 20.66
CA MET A 64 16.41 10.66 19.94
C MET A 64 16.78 10.41 18.48
N PHE A 65 16.10 9.46 17.86
CA PHE A 65 16.23 9.11 16.46
C PHE A 65 14.88 9.25 15.77
N ARG A 66 14.87 9.72 14.52
CA ARG A 66 13.64 9.92 13.74
C ARG A 66 13.89 9.83 12.24
N ASN A 67 12.81 9.62 11.47
CA ASN A 67 12.85 9.77 10.01
C ASN A 67 12.69 11.25 9.63
N GLY A 68 13.75 11.84 9.06
CA GLY A 68 13.80 13.22 8.63
C GLY A 68 14.03 14.24 9.75
N THR A 69 14.22 15.50 9.38
CA THR A 69 14.57 16.57 10.34
C THR A 69 13.35 17.24 10.97
N SER A 70 12.13 16.93 10.50
CA SER A 70 10.88 17.52 11.00
C SER A 70 10.73 17.33 12.50
N ALA A 71 10.25 18.36 13.19
CA ALA A 71 9.88 18.25 14.60
C ALA A 71 8.58 17.45 14.79
N GLU A 72 7.84 17.18 13.72
CA GLU A 72 6.59 16.41 13.70
C GLU A 72 6.82 14.92 13.44
N ALA A 73 8.06 14.45 13.41
CA ALA A 73 8.34 13.05 13.18
C ALA A 73 8.13 12.20 14.44
N THR A 74 7.78 10.93 14.25
CA THR A 74 7.78 9.90 15.30
C THR A 74 9.20 9.76 15.87
N LEU A 75 9.32 9.66 17.20
CA LEU A 75 10.62 9.67 17.87
C LEU A 75 10.88 8.33 18.58
N ALA A 76 12.06 7.75 18.36
CA ALA A 76 12.66 6.78 19.26
C ALA A 76 13.62 7.48 20.22
N GLU A 77 13.26 7.55 21.49
CA GLU A 77 14.03 8.22 22.53
C GLU A 77 14.87 7.20 23.30
N PHE A 78 16.14 7.52 23.55
CA PHE A 78 17.05 6.67 24.30
C PHE A 78 17.84 7.45 25.35
N ALA A 79 18.08 6.81 26.49
CA ALA A 79 19.12 7.23 27.43
C ALA A 79 19.87 6.00 27.96
N ILE A 80 21.20 6.01 27.88
CA ILE A 80 22.05 4.94 28.42
C ILE A 80 22.68 5.48 29.69
N SER A 81 22.31 4.93 30.84
CA SER A 81 22.83 5.38 32.12
C SER A 81 22.63 4.34 33.20
N GLY A 82 23.71 4.10 33.96
CA GLY A 82 23.62 3.33 35.21
C GLY A 82 23.35 1.85 34.99
N GLY A 83 23.94 1.25 33.95
CA GLY A 83 23.77 -0.16 33.62
C GLY A 83 22.46 -0.47 32.88
N LYS A 84 21.79 0.57 32.35
CA LYS A 84 20.46 0.47 31.75
C LYS A 84 20.36 1.26 30.45
N ALA A 85 19.70 0.65 29.48
CA ALA A 85 19.15 1.32 28.31
C ALA A 85 17.69 1.67 28.60
N TRP A 86 17.41 2.96 28.75
CA TRP A 86 16.07 3.52 28.85
C TRP A 86 15.59 3.89 27.45
N TYR A 87 14.34 3.57 27.13
CA TYR A 87 13.78 3.88 25.83
C TYR A 87 12.27 4.14 25.89
N ALA A 88 11.79 4.89 24.90
CA ALA A 88 10.37 5.12 24.66
C ALA A 88 10.15 5.53 23.20
N LEU A 89 8.91 5.39 22.74
CA LEU A 89 8.42 6.06 21.55
C LEU A 89 7.67 7.34 21.97
N SER A 90 7.67 8.36 21.11
CA SER A 90 6.94 9.60 21.34
C SER A 90 6.30 10.10 20.04
N THR A 91 5.01 10.44 20.14
CA THR A 91 4.23 11.11 19.09
C THR A 91 3.63 12.42 19.59
N VAL A 92 4.19 12.97 20.68
CA VAL A 92 3.71 14.24 21.27
C VAL A 92 3.73 15.35 20.22
N PRO A 93 2.58 15.94 19.85
CA PRO A 93 2.55 17.02 18.88
C PRO A 93 3.44 18.20 19.30
N PRO A 94 4.41 18.62 18.48
CA PRO A 94 5.39 19.61 18.90
C PRO A 94 4.72 20.98 19.04
N GLY A 95 5.09 21.71 20.10
CA GLY A 95 4.54 23.05 20.37
C GLY A 95 3.15 23.06 20.99
N ALA A 96 2.60 21.92 21.41
CA ALA A 96 1.26 21.80 22.00
C ALA A 96 1.10 22.39 23.43
N GLY A 97 2.19 22.79 24.10
CA GLY A 97 2.11 23.37 25.44
C GLY A 97 1.86 22.33 26.53
N ASN A 98 0.83 22.54 27.37
CA ASN A 98 0.54 21.69 28.55
C ASN A 98 -0.76 20.87 28.39
N CYS A 99 -0.98 20.32 27.20
CA CYS A 99 -2.10 19.41 26.93
C CYS A 99 -1.96 18.09 27.72
N THR A 100 -3.09 17.40 27.93
CA THR A 100 -3.19 16.18 28.76
C THR A 100 -3.71 14.96 28.02
N SER A 101 -3.92 15.08 26.71
CA SER A 101 -4.29 13.99 25.80
C SER A 101 -3.77 14.28 24.39
N TYR A 102 -3.58 13.23 23.58
CA TYR A 102 -3.18 13.40 22.18
C TYR A 102 -4.11 14.36 21.43
N ALA A 103 -5.43 14.12 21.51
CA ALA A 103 -6.43 14.93 20.80
C ALA A 103 -6.34 16.42 21.16
N GLU A 104 -6.15 16.74 22.44
CA GLU A 104 -5.94 18.13 22.89
C GLU A 104 -4.63 18.71 22.33
N CYS A 105 -3.55 17.93 22.34
CA CYS A 105 -2.26 18.37 21.81
C CYS A 105 -2.31 18.62 20.30
N ALA A 106 -2.96 17.72 19.55
CA ALA A 106 -3.10 17.80 18.10
C ALA A 106 -3.92 19.03 17.70
N VAL A 107 -5.03 19.29 18.39
CA VAL A 107 -5.86 20.50 18.15
C VAL A 107 -5.09 21.78 18.49
N THR A 108 -4.36 21.80 19.61
CA THR A 108 -3.66 23.01 20.07
C THR A 108 -2.47 23.38 19.18
N SER A 109 -1.73 22.38 18.71
CA SER A 109 -0.56 22.58 17.85
C SER A 109 -0.89 22.64 16.36
N GLY A 110 -1.99 22.00 15.93
CA GLY A 110 -2.31 21.76 14.53
C GLY A 110 -1.40 20.71 13.88
N LYS A 111 -0.81 19.82 14.67
CA LYS A 111 0.24 18.88 14.25
C LYS A 111 -0.02 17.47 14.78
N THR A 112 0.58 16.47 14.15
CA THR A 112 0.43 15.06 14.54
C THR A 112 1.55 14.58 15.45
N GLY A 113 2.78 15.08 15.29
CA GLY A 113 3.94 14.48 15.97
C GLY A 113 4.27 13.07 15.47
N TYR A 114 3.72 12.68 14.32
CA TYR A 114 3.86 11.36 13.73
C TYR A 114 4.09 11.45 12.22
N ASN A 115 5.00 10.61 11.70
CA ASN A 115 5.25 10.50 10.26
C ASN A 115 5.57 9.10 9.74
N VAL A 116 6.03 8.18 10.60
CA VAL A 116 6.37 6.81 10.22
C VAL A 116 6.07 5.89 11.38
N ALA A 117 5.55 4.70 11.08
CA ALA A 117 5.35 3.68 12.10
C ALA A 117 6.71 3.20 12.60
N MET A 118 6.81 2.94 13.90
CA MET A 118 8.08 2.61 14.53
C MET A 118 7.91 1.58 15.63
N SER A 119 8.84 0.65 15.74
CA SER A 119 8.96 -0.25 16.90
C SER A 119 10.33 -0.11 17.56
N ILE A 120 10.40 -0.45 18.85
CA ILE A 120 11.65 -0.68 19.58
C ILE A 120 11.56 -2.07 20.22
N THR A 121 12.44 -2.98 19.81
CA THR A 121 12.43 -4.39 20.22
C THR A 121 13.78 -4.77 20.85
N PRO A 122 13.85 -4.92 22.18
CA PRO A 122 15.03 -5.47 22.84
C PRO A 122 15.20 -6.96 22.56
N ASN A 123 16.41 -7.41 22.22
CA ASN A 123 16.74 -8.82 22.08
C ASN A 123 17.10 -9.42 23.45
N ILE A 124 16.08 -9.88 24.18
CA ILE A 124 16.24 -10.40 25.55
C ILE A 124 16.94 -11.77 25.55
N GLY A 125 16.68 -12.62 24.55
CA GLY A 125 17.23 -13.98 24.48
C GLY A 125 17.03 -14.77 25.78
N ASN A 126 18.12 -15.27 26.35
CA ASN A 126 18.13 -15.98 27.64
C ASN A 126 18.51 -15.07 28.83
N THR A 127 18.60 -13.76 28.63
CA THR A 127 19.00 -12.81 29.65
C THR A 127 17.83 -12.53 30.59
N SER A 128 18.10 -12.45 31.89
CA SER A 128 17.08 -12.03 32.85
C SER A 128 16.87 -10.52 32.72
N ALA A 129 15.69 -10.12 32.24
CA ALA A 129 15.26 -8.73 32.19
C ALA A 129 14.01 -8.51 33.06
N ASN A 130 13.75 -7.27 33.44
CA ASN A 130 12.51 -6.86 34.12
C ASN A 130 11.33 -6.83 33.14
N THR A 131 10.11 -6.81 33.67
CA THR A 131 8.88 -6.80 32.86
C THR A 131 8.76 -5.56 31.97
N GLU A 132 9.35 -4.43 32.39
CA GLU A 132 9.37 -3.20 31.59
C GLU A 132 10.36 -3.25 30.42
N CYS A 133 11.25 -4.26 30.36
CA CYS A 133 12.07 -4.54 29.19
C CYS A 133 11.23 -5.35 28.20
N ALA A 134 10.47 -4.65 27.34
CA ALA A 134 9.53 -5.25 26.41
C ALA A 134 9.48 -4.44 25.11
N ALA A 135 9.12 -5.11 24.02
CA ALA A 135 8.89 -4.44 22.76
C ALA A 135 7.78 -3.38 22.89
N VAL A 136 7.94 -2.30 22.14
CA VAL A 136 6.93 -1.24 22.00
C VAL A 136 6.78 -0.91 20.52
N ILE A 137 5.54 -0.70 20.09
CA ILE A 137 5.19 -0.41 18.71
C ILE A 137 4.24 0.79 18.68
N CYS A 138 4.39 1.62 17.64
CA CYS A 138 3.52 2.74 17.37
C CYS A 138 3.23 2.80 15.86
N GLU A 139 1.99 2.46 15.50
CA GLU A 139 1.51 2.39 14.11
C GLU A 139 0.62 3.58 13.72
N SER A 140 0.20 4.39 14.69
CA SER A 140 -0.63 5.59 14.50
C SER A 140 -0.13 6.76 15.35
N ALA A 141 -0.62 7.96 15.06
CA ALA A 141 -0.24 9.15 15.81
C ALA A 141 -0.72 9.15 17.28
N ASP A 142 -1.82 8.45 17.58
CA ASP A 142 -2.43 8.32 18.90
C ASP A 142 -2.20 6.94 19.56
N CYS A 143 -1.18 6.21 19.10
CA CYS A 143 -0.85 4.87 19.56
C CYS A 143 -0.61 4.79 21.09
N ASP A 144 -1.12 3.74 21.76
CA ASP A 144 -0.89 3.55 23.20
C ASP A 144 0.57 3.25 23.55
N GLY A 145 1.39 2.84 22.58
CA GLY A 145 2.81 2.55 22.78
C GLY A 145 3.68 3.77 23.04
N ALA A 146 3.26 4.97 22.63
CA ALA A 146 4.09 6.17 22.67
C ALA A 146 3.63 7.18 23.72
N TYR A 147 4.54 8.09 24.09
CA TYR A 147 4.16 9.32 24.78
C TYR A 147 3.25 10.14 23.88
N LEU A 148 2.04 10.42 24.38
CA LEU A 148 1.00 11.14 23.63
C LEU A 148 0.85 12.61 24.03
N TYR A 149 1.35 12.98 25.21
CA TYR A 149 1.31 14.33 25.74
C TYR A 149 2.47 14.57 26.72
N PRO A 150 2.88 15.83 26.99
CA PRO A 150 4.14 16.13 27.69
C PRO A 150 4.26 15.59 29.12
N THR A 151 3.13 15.40 29.80
CA THR A 151 3.10 14.90 31.19
C THR A 151 2.81 13.41 31.28
N ASP A 152 2.72 12.70 30.16
CA ASP A 152 2.63 11.24 30.18
C ASP A 152 3.93 10.66 30.73
N SER A 153 3.82 9.85 31.77
CA SER A 153 4.96 9.23 32.47
C SER A 153 4.90 7.71 32.45
N THR A 154 3.93 7.14 31.71
CA THR A 154 3.60 5.71 31.77
C THR A 154 4.34 4.85 30.75
N LYS A 155 5.00 5.48 29.76
CA LYS A 155 5.53 4.80 28.57
C LYS A 155 7.02 4.45 28.66
N LEU A 156 7.72 4.92 29.70
CA LEU A 156 9.16 4.67 29.83
C LEU A 156 9.46 3.19 30.06
N ARG A 157 10.29 2.61 29.19
CA ARG A 157 10.79 1.24 29.29
C ARG A 157 12.27 1.25 29.66
N ASN A 158 12.78 0.14 30.18
CA ASN A 158 14.21 -0.02 30.39
C ASN A 158 14.64 -1.49 30.35
N CYS A 159 15.83 -1.72 29.83
CA CYS A 159 16.52 -3.01 29.76
C CYS A 159 17.95 -2.87 30.32
N PRO A 160 18.63 -3.99 30.66
CA PRO A 160 20.09 -3.99 30.80
C PRO A 160 20.77 -3.40 29.53
N ASP A 161 21.78 -2.55 29.71
CA ASP A 161 22.46 -1.83 28.61
C ASP A 161 23.35 -2.71 27.72
N ASN A 162 23.54 -3.97 28.08
CA ASN A 162 24.24 -4.97 27.28
C ASN A 162 23.33 -5.76 26.35
N LEU A 163 22.01 -5.50 26.35
CA LEU A 163 21.08 -6.10 25.40
C LEU A 163 21.10 -5.34 24.07
N PRO A 164 21.26 -6.04 22.92
CA PRO A 164 21.00 -5.43 21.63
C PRO A 164 19.54 -4.99 21.54
N ILE A 165 19.30 -3.83 20.91
CA ILE A 165 17.97 -3.29 20.66
C ILE A 165 17.82 -3.07 19.16
N GLU A 166 16.65 -3.39 18.62
CA GLU A 166 16.27 -3.06 17.25
C GLU A 166 15.24 -1.93 17.26
N VAL A 167 15.38 -0.98 16.35
CA VAL A 167 14.38 0.04 16.00
C VAL A 167 14.00 -0.21 14.55
N ALA A 168 12.74 -0.53 14.28
CA ALA A 168 12.28 -0.78 12.92
C ALA A 168 11.30 0.31 12.48
N PHE A 169 11.42 0.75 11.23
CA PHE A 169 10.52 1.70 10.57
C PHE A 169 9.61 0.95 9.62
N TYR A 170 8.31 1.25 9.65
CA TYR A 170 7.30 0.64 8.77
C TYR A 170 6.50 1.71 8.04
N ALA A 171 5.93 1.35 6.88
CA ALA A 171 4.94 2.20 6.23
C ALA A 171 3.73 2.38 7.15
N SER A 172 3.28 3.61 7.35
CA SER A 172 2.11 3.90 8.18
C SER A 172 0.84 3.49 7.44
N ILE A 173 0.24 2.37 7.88
CA ILE A 173 -1.06 1.92 7.37
C ILE A 173 -2.14 2.75 8.06
N SER A 174 -2.77 3.67 7.34
CA SER A 174 -3.86 4.50 7.87
C SER A 174 -5.20 3.76 7.91
N SER A 175 -5.37 2.80 7.02
CA SER A 175 -6.51 1.88 7.02
C SER A 175 -6.18 0.61 6.23
N SER A 176 -6.89 -0.48 6.52
CA SER A 176 -6.79 -1.72 5.76
C SER A 176 -8.07 -2.56 5.82
N PHE A 177 -8.24 -3.41 4.82
CA PHE A 177 -9.28 -4.42 4.76
C PHE A 177 -8.70 -5.73 4.23
N VAL A 178 -9.27 -6.86 4.65
CA VAL A 178 -8.83 -8.18 4.21
C VAL A 178 -10.02 -9.08 3.89
N TYR A 179 -9.99 -9.67 2.71
CA TYR A 179 -10.78 -10.83 2.36
C TYR A 179 -9.91 -12.07 2.48
N SER A 180 -10.43 -13.15 3.07
CA SER A 180 -9.68 -14.40 3.23
C SER A 180 -10.60 -15.61 3.03
N GLY A 181 -10.03 -16.74 2.60
CA GLY A 181 -10.79 -17.96 2.45
C GLY A 181 -11.93 -17.80 1.45
N THR A 182 -13.16 -18.15 1.83
CA THR A 182 -14.31 -18.06 0.92
C THR A 182 -14.54 -16.63 0.47
N ASP A 183 -14.34 -15.66 1.35
CA ASP A 183 -14.56 -14.24 1.05
C ASP A 183 -13.49 -13.68 0.10
N ALA A 184 -12.34 -14.35 -0.03
CA ALA A 184 -11.31 -14.02 -1.02
C ALA A 184 -11.53 -14.70 -2.37
N GLY A 185 -12.57 -15.53 -2.52
CA GLY A 185 -12.89 -16.20 -3.80
C GLY A 185 -12.57 -17.70 -3.84
N SER A 186 -12.10 -18.31 -2.74
CA SER A 186 -11.82 -19.77 -2.71
C SER A 186 -13.07 -20.66 -2.78
N ALA A 187 -14.27 -20.07 -2.80
CA ALA A 187 -15.48 -20.84 -3.00
C ALA A 187 -15.51 -21.45 -4.42
N ALA A 188 -16.04 -22.67 -4.54
CA ALA A 188 -16.25 -23.27 -5.85
C ALA A 188 -17.40 -22.54 -6.56
N GLY A 189 -17.21 -22.21 -7.83
CA GLY A 189 -18.25 -21.61 -8.64
C GLY A 189 -17.94 -21.64 -10.13
N THR A 190 -18.90 -21.16 -10.90
CA THR A 190 -18.83 -21.08 -12.36
C THR A 190 -19.24 -19.68 -12.81
N TYR A 191 -18.63 -19.18 -13.88
CA TYR A 191 -19.04 -17.94 -14.53
C TYR A 191 -19.22 -18.15 -16.04
N GLY A 192 -20.00 -17.30 -16.69
CA GLY A 192 -20.24 -17.37 -18.13
C GLY A 192 -19.21 -16.55 -18.90
N LYS A 193 -18.19 -17.20 -19.46
CA LYS A 193 -17.24 -16.55 -20.39
C LYS A 193 -17.96 -16.17 -21.67
N VAL A 194 -17.95 -14.88 -22.03
CA VAL A 194 -18.53 -14.43 -23.31
C VAL A 194 -17.71 -14.96 -24.48
N THR A 195 -18.38 -15.54 -25.46
CA THR A 195 -17.79 -16.08 -26.70
C THR A 195 -18.22 -15.31 -27.94
N GLU A 196 -19.36 -14.62 -27.89
CA GLU A 196 -19.93 -13.84 -28.98
C GLU A 196 -20.71 -12.65 -28.40
N MET A 197 -20.35 -11.42 -28.77
CA MET A 197 -20.99 -10.20 -28.25
C MET A 197 -22.41 -10.00 -28.78
N SER A 198 -22.61 -10.19 -30.08
CA SER A 198 -23.87 -9.88 -30.77
C SER A 198 -25.08 -10.62 -30.20
N SER A 199 -24.88 -11.86 -29.75
CA SER A 199 -25.92 -12.69 -29.11
C SER A 199 -25.71 -12.87 -27.60
N CYS A 200 -24.72 -12.20 -27.02
CA CYS A 200 -24.23 -12.40 -25.66
C CYS A 200 -24.13 -13.87 -25.26
N THR A 201 -23.52 -14.69 -26.12
CA THR A 201 -23.44 -16.12 -25.90
C THR A 201 -22.28 -16.45 -24.98
N THR A 202 -22.56 -17.22 -23.92
CA THR A 202 -21.59 -17.59 -22.91
C THR A 202 -21.26 -19.08 -22.92
N GLU A 203 -20.07 -19.42 -22.46
CA GLU A 203 -19.62 -20.77 -22.13
C GLU A 203 -19.31 -20.83 -20.63
N ASP A 204 -19.79 -21.87 -19.93
CA ASP A 204 -19.52 -22.06 -18.51
C ASP A 204 -18.02 -22.32 -18.28
N VAL A 205 -17.40 -21.49 -17.45
CA VAL A 205 -16.04 -21.70 -16.94
C VAL A 205 -16.13 -22.10 -15.48
N SER A 206 -15.53 -23.24 -15.16
CA SER A 206 -15.30 -23.67 -13.78
C SER A 206 -13.86 -23.35 -13.41
N LEU A 207 -13.67 -22.57 -12.35
CA LEU A 207 -12.36 -22.20 -11.84
C LEU A 207 -12.23 -22.66 -10.39
N THR A 208 -11.03 -23.11 -10.02
CA THR A 208 -10.71 -23.46 -8.64
C THR A 208 -9.34 -22.86 -8.33
N ASP A 209 -9.36 -21.67 -7.76
CA ASP A 209 -8.19 -20.98 -7.26
C ASP A 209 -8.57 -20.27 -5.95
N PRO A 210 -7.66 -20.19 -4.95
CA PRO A 210 -7.95 -19.52 -3.68
C PRO A 210 -8.38 -18.05 -3.77
N VAL A 211 -8.07 -17.34 -4.85
CA VAL A 211 -8.56 -15.97 -5.11
C VAL A 211 -9.64 -15.91 -6.19
N GLY A 212 -10.23 -17.05 -6.54
CA GLY A 212 -11.32 -17.14 -7.52
C GLY A 212 -10.91 -16.58 -8.90
N PRO A 213 -11.84 -15.93 -9.61
CA PRO A 213 -11.60 -15.36 -10.95
C PRO A 213 -10.45 -14.35 -11.03
N PHE A 214 -9.98 -13.81 -9.91
CA PHE A 214 -8.85 -12.87 -9.89
C PHE A 214 -7.49 -13.54 -10.00
N SER A 215 -7.46 -14.88 -10.09
CA SER A 215 -6.29 -15.62 -10.54
C SER A 215 -6.04 -15.51 -12.05
N GLU A 216 -7.04 -15.10 -12.83
CA GLU A 216 -6.93 -14.79 -14.25
C GLU A 216 -6.51 -13.33 -14.48
N GLU A 217 -6.46 -12.89 -15.75
CA GLU A 217 -6.17 -11.49 -16.09
C GLU A 217 -7.16 -10.51 -15.46
N VAL A 218 -6.62 -9.47 -14.82
CA VAL A 218 -7.42 -8.38 -14.24
C VAL A 218 -7.04 -7.01 -14.81
N THR A 219 -7.95 -6.05 -14.67
CA THR A 219 -7.79 -4.63 -14.96
C THR A 219 -8.20 -3.82 -13.74
N MET A 220 -7.64 -2.62 -13.56
CA MET A 220 -8.22 -1.61 -12.66
C MET A 220 -9.01 -0.59 -13.47
N VAL A 221 -10.08 -0.08 -12.86
CA VAL A 221 -10.91 0.99 -13.37
C VAL A 221 -10.96 2.11 -12.34
N PHE A 222 -10.91 3.35 -12.84
CA PHE A 222 -10.87 4.56 -12.06
C PHE A 222 -12.01 5.47 -12.50
N ARG A 223 -12.76 6.03 -11.55
CA ARG A 223 -13.84 7.00 -11.78
C ARG A 223 -13.57 8.30 -11.05
N GLY A 224 -13.73 9.41 -11.77
CA GLY A 224 -13.61 10.75 -11.22
C GLY A 224 -14.76 11.15 -10.29
N PRO A 225 -14.61 12.23 -9.51
CA PRO A 225 -13.46 13.15 -9.49
C PRO A 225 -12.21 12.54 -8.82
N MET A 226 -11.11 12.44 -9.57
CA MET A 226 -9.89 11.75 -9.11
C MET A 226 -8.64 12.33 -9.74
N ASN A 227 -7.57 12.45 -8.95
CA ASN A 227 -6.22 12.64 -9.45
C ASN A 227 -5.43 11.34 -9.25
N ILE A 228 -4.77 10.87 -10.32
CA ILE A 228 -3.94 9.66 -10.36
C ILE A 228 -2.50 10.09 -10.62
N TYR A 229 -1.67 10.01 -9.58
CA TYR A 229 -0.29 10.48 -9.63
C TYR A 229 0.66 9.40 -10.15
N ASN A 230 0.50 8.17 -9.63
CA ASN A 230 1.34 7.03 -9.96
C ASN A 230 0.56 5.72 -9.88
N ILE A 231 0.92 4.77 -10.73
CA ILE A 231 0.48 3.37 -10.65
C ILE A 231 1.72 2.48 -10.83
N ALA A 232 1.82 1.41 -10.05
CA ALA A 232 2.76 0.33 -10.29
C ALA A 232 2.05 -1.01 -10.14
N VAL A 233 2.35 -1.94 -11.05
CA VAL A 233 1.82 -3.30 -11.01
C VAL A 233 2.99 -4.26 -10.80
N PHE A 234 2.84 -5.15 -9.84
CA PHE A 234 3.82 -6.16 -9.48
C PHE A 234 3.22 -7.55 -9.62
N ASN A 235 4.05 -8.51 -10.02
CA ASN A 235 3.72 -9.93 -9.92
C ASN A 235 4.80 -10.68 -9.15
N THR A 236 4.48 -11.90 -8.74
CA THR A 236 5.47 -12.80 -8.17
C THR A 236 5.13 -14.26 -8.46
N THR A 237 6.06 -15.13 -8.11
CA THR A 237 5.81 -16.56 -7.92
C THR A 237 6.14 -16.92 -6.47
N SER A 238 5.48 -17.93 -5.92
CA SER A 238 5.64 -18.31 -4.51
C SER A 238 7.12 -18.43 -4.09
N GLY A 239 7.50 -17.68 -3.06
CA GLY A 239 8.86 -17.65 -2.51
C GLY A 239 9.85 -16.72 -3.22
N SER A 240 9.39 -15.88 -4.16
CA SER A 240 10.19 -14.86 -4.85
C SER A 240 9.78 -13.45 -4.47
N ASP A 241 10.66 -12.49 -4.68
CA ASP A 241 10.35 -11.07 -4.55
C ASP A 241 9.36 -10.62 -5.62
N TRP A 242 8.57 -9.59 -5.30
CA TRP A 242 7.54 -9.04 -6.16
C TRP A 242 8.18 -8.10 -7.17
N SER A 243 8.14 -8.43 -8.45
CA SER A 243 8.79 -7.68 -9.53
C SER A 243 7.81 -6.71 -10.17
N LYS A 244 8.23 -5.46 -10.39
CA LYS A 244 7.44 -4.45 -11.10
C LYS A 244 7.38 -4.80 -12.58
N ILE A 245 6.18 -4.88 -13.15
CA ILE A 245 5.94 -5.30 -14.53
C ILE A 245 5.21 -4.26 -15.38
N SER A 246 4.61 -3.26 -14.75
CA SER A 246 4.01 -2.10 -15.42
C SER A 246 4.08 -0.89 -14.50
N SER A 247 4.16 0.31 -15.08
CA SER A 247 4.13 1.54 -14.30
C SER A 247 3.55 2.72 -15.06
N TYR A 248 3.03 3.68 -14.30
CA TYR A 248 2.58 4.97 -14.79
C TYR A 248 2.96 6.08 -13.82
N SER A 249 3.26 7.25 -14.36
CA SER A 249 3.37 8.51 -13.63
C SER A 249 2.79 9.65 -14.45
N GLN A 250 2.00 10.51 -13.81
CA GLN A 250 1.46 11.72 -14.43
C GLN A 250 2.54 12.66 -15.01
N ASN A 251 3.81 12.45 -14.65
CA ASN A 251 4.95 13.21 -15.18
C ASN A 251 5.43 12.70 -16.56
N GLY A 252 4.65 11.86 -17.24
CA GLY A 252 4.89 11.43 -18.61
C GLY A 252 5.42 10.01 -18.77
N THR A 253 5.42 9.20 -17.72
CA THR A 253 5.85 7.79 -17.80
C THR A 253 4.63 6.89 -17.96
N GLN A 254 4.69 5.98 -18.93
CA GLN A 254 3.72 4.91 -19.12
C GLN A 254 4.47 3.71 -19.70
N ASP A 255 4.69 2.68 -18.87
CA ASP A 255 5.47 1.48 -19.22
C ASP A 255 4.59 0.23 -19.07
N ASN A 256 4.54 -0.56 -20.14
CA ASN A 256 3.67 -1.74 -20.27
C ASN A 256 2.23 -1.48 -19.77
N MET A 257 1.67 -0.32 -20.14
CA MET A 257 0.34 0.10 -19.73
C MET A 257 -0.31 0.95 -20.82
N VAL A 258 -1.61 0.80 -21.00
CA VAL A 258 -2.44 1.68 -21.84
C VAL A 258 -3.69 2.08 -21.06
N PHE A 259 -4.09 3.34 -21.20
CA PHE A 259 -5.34 3.84 -20.63
C PHE A 259 -6.44 3.78 -21.69
N MET A 260 -7.56 3.19 -21.29
CA MET A 260 -8.71 2.92 -22.15
C MET A 260 -9.99 3.41 -21.48
N ASN A 261 -11.06 3.54 -22.25
CA ASN A 261 -12.38 3.87 -21.74
C ASN A 261 -13.48 3.18 -22.55
N ASN A 262 -14.70 3.24 -22.01
CA ASN A 262 -15.90 2.62 -22.57
C ASN A 262 -16.65 3.59 -23.52
N MET A 263 -15.93 4.35 -24.35
CA MET A 263 -16.49 5.39 -25.22
C MET A 263 -16.37 5.12 -26.73
N ASN A 264 -15.73 4.01 -27.13
CA ASN A 264 -15.57 3.63 -28.53
C ASN A 264 -16.82 2.92 -29.07
N ILE A 265 -17.98 3.56 -28.95
CA ILE A 265 -19.28 2.95 -29.26
C ILE A 265 -19.45 2.85 -30.78
N ASP A 266 -19.67 1.63 -31.27
CA ASP A 266 -20.04 1.39 -32.67
C ASP A 266 -21.55 1.56 -32.91
N TYR A 267 -21.93 2.67 -33.54
CA TYR A 267 -23.31 2.96 -33.92
C TYR A 267 -23.75 2.33 -35.26
N THR A 268 -22.89 1.55 -35.92
CA THR A 268 -23.22 0.86 -37.18
C THR A 268 -24.05 -0.40 -36.97
N GLY A 269 -24.15 -0.88 -35.72
CA GLY A 269 -24.89 -2.08 -35.34
C GLY A 269 -24.08 -3.37 -35.47
N ALA A 270 -22.74 -3.30 -35.48
CA ALA A 270 -21.86 -4.47 -35.48
C ALA A 270 -21.70 -5.13 -34.09
N ASP A 271 -22.29 -4.53 -33.04
CA ASP A 271 -22.22 -5.00 -31.64
C ASP A 271 -20.78 -5.33 -31.18
N SER A 272 -19.84 -4.41 -31.43
CA SER A 272 -18.44 -4.50 -31.01
C SER A 272 -18.23 -4.05 -29.56
N SER A 273 -17.02 -4.29 -29.03
CA SER A 273 -16.65 -3.75 -27.72
C SER A 273 -16.68 -2.21 -27.76
N PRO A 274 -17.26 -1.53 -26.77
CA PRO A 274 -17.12 -0.08 -26.59
C PRO A 274 -15.75 0.33 -26.04
N GLN A 275 -14.81 -0.61 -25.84
CA GLN A 275 -13.45 -0.32 -25.39
C GLN A 275 -12.66 0.41 -26.47
N GLY A 276 -11.92 1.44 -26.08
CA GLY A 276 -10.95 2.11 -26.95
C GLY A 276 -9.93 2.90 -26.15
N TYR A 277 -8.88 3.36 -26.81
CA TYR A 277 -7.89 4.23 -26.18
C TYR A 277 -8.54 5.48 -25.62
N SER A 278 -8.14 5.87 -24.42
CA SER A 278 -8.63 7.10 -23.79
C SER A 278 -7.84 8.31 -24.27
N THR A 279 -8.48 9.49 -24.31
CA THR A 279 -7.76 10.77 -24.25
C THR A 279 -7.04 10.93 -22.91
N ASP A 280 -6.13 11.91 -22.81
CA ASP A 280 -5.35 12.20 -21.62
C ASP A 280 -6.19 12.62 -20.40
N ASP A 281 -7.45 13.00 -20.61
CA ASP A 281 -8.39 13.42 -19.57
C ASP A 281 -9.58 12.45 -19.36
N GLY A 282 -9.63 11.33 -20.07
CA GLY A 282 -10.71 10.35 -19.93
C GLY A 282 -12.03 10.73 -20.62
N THR A 283 -12.10 11.88 -21.30
CA THR A 283 -13.38 12.44 -21.79
C THR A 283 -13.82 11.96 -23.17
N ALA A 284 -12.93 11.32 -23.93
CA ALA A 284 -13.22 10.84 -25.26
C ALA A 284 -12.31 9.66 -25.66
N THR A 285 -12.55 9.11 -26.85
CA THR A 285 -11.70 8.07 -27.45
C THR A 285 -10.57 8.71 -28.27
N ALA A 286 -9.35 8.22 -28.06
CA ALA A 286 -8.15 8.56 -28.83
C ALA A 286 -7.91 7.54 -29.96
N THR A 287 -7.13 7.93 -30.96
CA THR A 287 -6.78 7.05 -32.09
C THR A 287 -5.61 6.11 -31.80
N GLU A 288 -4.83 6.40 -30.76
CA GLU A 288 -3.66 5.63 -30.34
C GLU A 288 -3.45 5.80 -28.83
N SER A 289 -2.59 4.96 -28.25
CA SER A 289 -2.24 5.03 -26.83
C SER A 289 -1.71 6.43 -26.49
N THR A 290 -2.39 7.08 -25.56
CA THR A 290 -2.07 8.43 -25.09
C THR A 290 -1.64 8.34 -23.64
N VAL A 291 -0.54 9.02 -23.28
CA VAL A 291 -0.13 9.10 -21.88
C VAL A 291 -1.21 9.85 -21.10
N PHE A 292 -1.78 9.20 -20.09
CA PHE A 292 -2.83 9.79 -19.29
C PHE A 292 -2.33 11.02 -18.51
N GLY A 293 -3.14 12.07 -18.45
CA GLY A 293 -2.81 13.34 -17.80
C GLY A 293 -2.99 13.32 -16.28
N GLY A 294 -3.56 12.25 -15.73
CA GLY A 294 -3.66 12.01 -14.29
C GLY A 294 -4.84 12.67 -13.61
N SER A 295 -5.85 13.17 -14.33
CA SER A 295 -7.06 13.73 -13.72
C SER A 295 -8.33 13.25 -14.43
N LEU A 296 -9.33 12.86 -13.65
CA LEU A 296 -10.66 12.48 -14.09
C LEU A 296 -11.67 13.44 -13.49
N ALA A 297 -12.53 14.01 -14.33
CA ALA A 297 -13.58 14.93 -13.89
C ALA A 297 -14.75 14.20 -13.19
N ASP A 298 -15.50 14.96 -12.39
CA ASP A 298 -16.85 14.56 -11.95
C ASP A 298 -17.83 14.58 -13.14
N ALA A 299 -19.03 14.04 -12.93
CA ALA A 299 -20.09 14.00 -13.94
C ALA A 299 -20.45 15.41 -14.45
N SER A 300 -20.62 15.59 -15.76
CA SER A 300 -21.02 16.90 -16.31
C SER A 300 -22.53 17.16 -16.19
N ASP A 301 -23.37 16.14 -16.25
CA ASP A 301 -24.84 16.24 -16.13
C ASP A 301 -25.49 14.92 -15.68
N THR A 302 -25.72 14.81 -14.37
CA THR A 302 -26.39 13.63 -13.77
C THR A 302 -27.87 13.49 -14.16
N SER A 303 -28.47 14.49 -14.82
CA SER A 303 -29.87 14.42 -15.26
C SER A 303 -30.06 13.68 -16.59
N VAL A 304 -28.98 13.47 -17.35
CA VAL A 304 -29.01 12.74 -18.63
C VAL A 304 -29.07 11.24 -18.33
N THR A 305 -30.26 10.65 -18.39
CA THR A 305 -30.41 9.20 -18.25
C THR A 305 -29.70 8.46 -19.39
N GLY A 306 -28.78 7.56 -19.05
CA GLY A 306 -28.01 6.80 -20.05
C GLY A 306 -26.92 7.60 -20.77
N GLY A 307 -26.51 8.76 -20.23
CA GLY A 307 -25.41 9.56 -20.78
C GLY A 307 -24.03 8.91 -20.67
N GLY A 308 -23.88 7.90 -19.79
CA GLY A 308 -22.65 7.14 -19.61
C GLY A 308 -21.59 7.88 -18.79
N PRO A 309 -20.35 7.36 -18.79
CA PRO A 309 -19.21 7.98 -18.10
C PRO A 309 -18.94 9.42 -18.56
N CYS A 310 -18.37 10.25 -17.68
CA CYS A 310 -18.21 11.71 -17.81
C CYS A 310 -19.51 12.54 -17.88
N VAL A 311 -20.63 11.96 -18.29
CA VAL A 311 -21.91 12.67 -18.41
C VAL A 311 -22.77 12.42 -17.18
N THR A 312 -23.25 11.19 -17.00
CA THR A 312 -24.14 10.83 -15.89
C THR A 312 -23.35 10.45 -14.65
N THR A 313 -22.19 9.80 -14.84
CA THR A 313 -21.23 9.46 -13.79
C THR A 313 -19.93 10.24 -14.02
N GLY A 314 -18.99 10.15 -13.07
CA GLY A 314 -17.64 10.70 -13.26
C GLY A 314 -16.98 10.15 -14.52
N CYS A 315 -15.93 10.82 -14.99
CA CYS A 315 -15.11 10.28 -16.07
C CYS A 315 -14.43 8.99 -15.65
N GLU A 316 -14.43 8.00 -16.53
CA GLU A 316 -13.94 6.66 -16.23
C GLU A 316 -12.87 6.22 -17.22
N VAL A 317 -11.81 5.64 -16.70
CA VAL A 317 -10.77 4.96 -17.48
C VAL A 317 -10.42 3.62 -16.85
N ASN A 318 -10.10 2.63 -17.68
CA ASN A 318 -9.50 1.38 -17.26
C ASN A 318 -8.06 1.28 -17.77
N ILE A 319 -7.25 0.43 -17.13
CA ILE A 319 -5.86 0.19 -17.52
C ILE A 319 -5.67 -1.24 -18.01
N MET A 320 -4.96 -1.41 -19.11
CA MET A 320 -4.56 -2.72 -19.66
C MET A 320 -3.04 -2.73 -19.87
N THR A 321 -2.46 -3.91 -20.13
CA THR A 321 -1.08 -3.98 -20.61
C THR A 321 -0.95 -3.38 -22.02
N ALA A 322 0.28 -3.12 -22.47
CA ALA A 322 0.50 -2.64 -23.84
C ALA A 322 0.40 -3.74 -24.91
N THR A 323 0.13 -4.99 -24.51
CA THR A 323 0.07 -6.14 -25.39
C THR A 323 -1.35 -6.36 -25.89
N ASN A 324 -1.55 -6.24 -27.20
CA ASN A 324 -2.83 -6.54 -27.84
C ASN A 324 -3.07 -8.05 -27.85
N CYS A 325 -4.31 -8.47 -27.62
CA CYS A 325 -4.71 -9.89 -27.62
C CYS A 325 -4.43 -10.58 -28.97
N ALA A 326 -4.39 -9.84 -30.08
CA ALA A 326 -4.08 -10.39 -31.40
C ALA A 326 -2.58 -10.67 -31.61
N ASP A 327 -1.71 -10.07 -30.79
CA ASP A 327 -0.25 -10.15 -30.95
C ASP A 327 0.38 -11.31 -30.16
N GLU A 328 -0.28 -11.81 -29.10
CA GLU A 328 0.22 -12.86 -28.21
C GLU A 328 -0.91 -13.86 -27.86
N ASP A 329 -0.80 -15.13 -28.28
CA ASP A 329 -1.64 -16.33 -27.97
C ASP A 329 -3.19 -16.19 -27.85
N GLY A 330 -3.78 -15.01 -28.07
CA GLY A 330 -5.16 -14.67 -27.76
C GLY A 330 -5.41 -14.34 -26.28
N CYS A 331 -6.48 -13.59 -26.02
CA CYS A 331 -7.03 -13.42 -24.68
C CYS A 331 -8.15 -14.43 -24.39
N ILE A 332 -8.39 -14.73 -23.11
CA ILE A 332 -9.59 -15.47 -22.69
C ILE A 332 -10.82 -14.59 -22.93
N GLY A 333 -11.91 -15.23 -23.40
CA GLY A 333 -13.20 -14.59 -23.66
C GLY A 333 -13.25 -13.86 -25.00
N TYR A 334 -14.33 -13.11 -25.21
CA TYR A 334 -14.47 -12.25 -26.37
C TYR A 334 -13.50 -11.07 -26.31
N TYR A 335 -12.96 -10.70 -27.46
CA TYR A 335 -12.25 -9.45 -27.71
C TYR A 335 -12.31 -9.11 -29.20
N ASP A 336 -12.18 -7.82 -29.51
CA ASP A 336 -11.97 -7.32 -30.88
C ASP A 336 -10.58 -6.69 -31.00
N ASP A 337 -10.37 -5.85 -32.02
CA ASP A 337 -9.08 -5.18 -32.27
C ASP A 337 -8.65 -4.24 -31.12
N MET A 338 -9.57 -3.85 -30.23
CA MET A 338 -9.30 -3.07 -29.01
C MET A 338 -9.14 -3.95 -27.77
N GLY A 339 -8.97 -5.26 -27.94
CA GLY A 339 -8.64 -6.18 -26.86
C GLY A 339 -7.16 -6.12 -26.47
N PHE A 340 -6.89 -5.83 -25.20
CA PHE A 340 -5.55 -5.90 -24.61
C PHE A 340 -5.51 -6.93 -23.48
N HIS A 341 -4.32 -7.47 -23.19
CA HIS A 341 -4.13 -8.34 -22.03
C HIS A 341 -4.25 -7.54 -20.73
N GLY A 342 -4.88 -8.14 -19.72
CA GLY A 342 -4.78 -7.68 -18.34
C GLY A 342 -3.53 -8.26 -17.66
N TRP A 343 -3.43 -8.10 -16.35
CA TRP A 343 -2.36 -8.71 -15.56
C TRP A 343 -2.79 -10.06 -14.99
N ASP A 344 -2.17 -11.12 -15.49
CA ASP A 344 -2.51 -12.51 -15.16
C ASP A 344 -1.81 -13.04 -13.88
N GLY A 345 -2.27 -14.19 -13.39
CA GLY A 345 -1.65 -14.98 -12.31
C GLY A 345 -2.35 -14.88 -10.96
N GLY A 346 -2.12 -15.84 -10.05
CA GLY A 346 -2.75 -15.83 -8.71
C GLY A 346 -2.07 -14.94 -7.67
N MET A 347 -0.89 -14.39 -7.97
CA MET A 347 -0.14 -13.51 -7.07
C MET A 347 0.22 -12.21 -7.80
N LYS A 348 -0.53 -11.15 -7.54
CA LYS A 348 -0.34 -9.82 -8.17
C LYS A 348 -0.67 -8.71 -7.19
N MET A 349 -0.04 -7.56 -7.39
CA MET A 349 -0.21 -6.40 -6.52
C MET A 349 -0.30 -5.13 -7.36
N PHE A 350 -1.30 -4.32 -7.06
CA PHE A 350 -1.50 -3.01 -7.68
C PHE A 350 -1.29 -1.93 -6.63
N VAL A 351 -0.43 -0.97 -6.94
CA VAL A 351 -0.11 0.16 -6.09
C VAL A 351 -0.54 1.44 -6.80
N THR A 352 -1.48 2.19 -6.22
CA THR A 352 -2.06 3.39 -6.84
C THR A 352 -1.97 4.59 -5.90
N LYS A 353 -1.24 5.63 -6.31
CA LYS A 353 -1.19 6.91 -5.59
C LYS A 353 -2.25 7.84 -6.16
N VAL A 354 -3.26 8.15 -5.36
CA VAL A 354 -4.46 8.86 -5.80
C VAL A 354 -4.89 9.92 -4.80
N MET A 355 -5.71 10.86 -5.27
CA MET A 355 -6.52 11.74 -4.44
C MET A 355 -7.93 11.78 -5.03
N MET A 356 -8.95 11.81 -4.17
CA MET A 356 -10.36 11.80 -4.54
C MET A 356 -11.02 13.13 -4.14
N PRO A 357 -10.75 14.24 -4.86
CA PRO A 357 -11.25 15.56 -4.49
C PRO A 357 -12.78 15.62 -4.55
N THR A 358 -13.37 16.52 -3.77
CA THR A 358 -14.83 16.72 -3.74
C THR A 358 -15.32 17.31 -5.08
N GLY A 359 -16.21 16.57 -5.73
CA GLY A 359 -16.96 17.00 -6.91
C GLY A 359 -18.25 17.72 -6.56
N SER A 360 -18.87 18.35 -7.55
CA SER A 360 -20.07 19.18 -7.37
C SER A 360 -21.35 18.55 -7.93
N THR A 361 -21.25 17.38 -8.58
CA THR A 361 -22.37 16.74 -9.28
C THR A 361 -22.63 15.35 -8.73
N ALA A 362 -22.07 14.30 -9.32
CA ALA A 362 -22.22 12.94 -8.80
C ALA A 362 -21.40 12.79 -7.50
N ASN A 363 -20.14 13.25 -7.53
CA ASN A 363 -19.22 13.18 -6.40
C ASN A 363 -19.00 11.75 -5.86
N LEU A 364 -18.93 10.78 -6.77
CA LEU A 364 -18.79 9.35 -6.48
C LEU A 364 -17.50 8.77 -7.08
N PRO A 365 -16.30 9.26 -6.68
CA PRO A 365 -15.07 8.67 -7.18
C PRO A 365 -14.94 7.22 -6.71
N ALA A 366 -14.32 6.39 -7.54
CA ALA A 366 -14.17 4.97 -7.26
C ALA A 366 -12.93 4.38 -7.92
N ILE A 367 -12.38 3.36 -7.27
CA ILE A 367 -11.36 2.46 -7.79
C ILE A 367 -11.90 1.06 -7.62
N TRP A 368 -12.00 0.32 -8.71
CA TRP A 368 -12.40 -1.08 -8.67
C TRP A 368 -11.56 -1.91 -9.64
N MET A 369 -11.57 -3.21 -9.42
CA MET A 369 -10.86 -4.20 -10.21
C MET A 369 -11.87 -5.16 -10.82
N LEU A 370 -11.64 -5.48 -12.09
CA LEU A 370 -12.47 -6.41 -12.86
C LEU A 370 -11.58 -7.51 -13.45
N ASN A 371 -12.16 -8.68 -13.70
CA ASN A 371 -11.58 -9.60 -14.67
C ASN A 371 -11.49 -8.88 -16.03
N ALA A 372 -10.34 -8.99 -16.71
CA ALA A 372 -10.04 -8.26 -17.94
C ALA A 372 -11.02 -8.57 -19.08
N GLN A 373 -11.66 -9.74 -19.04
CA GLN A 373 -12.77 -10.10 -19.95
C GLN A 373 -13.92 -9.10 -19.90
N VAL A 374 -14.17 -8.46 -18.75
CA VAL A 374 -15.32 -7.54 -18.58
C VAL A 374 -15.19 -6.33 -19.47
N VAL A 375 -14.01 -5.70 -19.46
CA VAL A 375 -13.77 -4.51 -20.27
C VAL A 375 -13.59 -4.89 -21.74
N ARG A 376 -12.95 -6.03 -22.06
CA ARG A 376 -12.75 -6.49 -23.46
C ARG A 376 -14.06 -6.79 -24.20
N ALA A 377 -15.09 -7.18 -23.44
CA ALA A 377 -16.45 -7.33 -23.92
C ALA A 377 -17.18 -5.98 -23.85
N SER A 378 -18.20 -5.83 -22.99
CA SER A 378 -18.82 -4.54 -22.68
C SER A 378 -19.00 -4.40 -21.17
N GLN A 379 -18.29 -3.47 -20.55
CA GLN A 379 -18.27 -3.30 -19.09
C GLN A 379 -19.68 -3.12 -18.50
N TYR A 380 -20.54 -2.39 -19.21
CA TYR A 380 -21.91 -2.06 -18.78
C TYR A 380 -23.00 -2.80 -19.58
N GLY A 381 -22.62 -3.87 -20.29
CA GLY A 381 -23.53 -4.68 -21.09
C GLY A 381 -23.14 -6.15 -21.04
N CYS A 382 -23.03 -6.80 -22.21
CA CYS A 382 -22.64 -8.19 -22.28
C CYS A 382 -21.19 -8.41 -21.81
N ASN A 383 -21.01 -9.14 -20.71
CA ASN A 383 -19.71 -9.51 -20.18
C ASN A 383 -19.81 -10.74 -19.25
N CYS A 384 -18.66 -11.20 -18.73
CA CYS A 384 -18.60 -12.37 -17.85
C CYS A 384 -18.97 -12.12 -16.39
N ARG A 385 -19.06 -10.86 -15.94
CA ARG A 385 -19.53 -10.50 -14.60
C ARG A 385 -21.05 -10.71 -14.53
N GLY A 386 -21.73 -10.55 -15.66
CA GLY A 386 -23.18 -10.68 -15.79
C GLY A 386 -23.89 -9.34 -15.59
N GLU A 387 -25.21 -9.33 -15.77
CA GLU A 387 -26.04 -8.16 -15.50
C GLU A 387 -26.69 -8.26 -14.11
N GLY A 388 -26.69 -7.15 -13.37
CA GLY A 388 -27.37 -7.06 -12.07
C GLY A 388 -26.51 -7.58 -10.92
N SER A 389 -27.14 -8.30 -9.98
CA SER A 389 -26.46 -8.74 -8.76
C SER A 389 -25.58 -9.96 -8.95
N GLU A 390 -25.58 -10.61 -10.11
CA GLU A 390 -24.74 -11.79 -10.35
C GLU A 390 -23.26 -11.36 -10.34
N GLY A 391 -22.43 -12.06 -9.55
CA GLY A 391 -21.02 -11.72 -9.40
C GLY A 391 -20.17 -12.22 -10.57
N GLY A 392 -20.57 -13.34 -11.20
CA GLY A 392 -19.92 -13.90 -12.37
C GLY A 392 -18.39 -14.05 -12.21
N CYS A 393 -17.64 -13.54 -13.19
CA CYS A 393 -16.17 -13.50 -13.19
C CYS A 393 -15.57 -12.42 -12.26
N GLY A 394 -16.39 -11.70 -11.50
CA GLY A 394 -15.97 -10.94 -10.34
C GLY A 394 -15.74 -9.44 -10.54
N GLU A 395 -16.00 -8.70 -9.47
CA GLU A 395 -15.72 -7.26 -9.31
C GLU A 395 -15.28 -7.00 -7.87
N LEU A 396 -14.16 -6.29 -7.68
CA LEU A 396 -13.67 -5.85 -6.38
C LEU A 396 -13.61 -4.33 -6.36
N ASP A 397 -14.47 -3.72 -5.58
CA ASP A 397 -14.31 -2.31 -5.22
C ASP A 397 -13.14 -2.20 -4.25
N VAL A 398 -12.08 -1.49 -4.64
CA VAL A 398 -10.92 -1.24 -3.79
C VAL A 398 -11.19 -0.05 -2.88
N ALA A 399 -11.70 1.03 -3.46
CA ALA A 399 -12.03 2.26 -2.76
C ALA A 399 -13.15 2.98 -3.51
N GLU A 400 -14.39 2.78 -3.09
CA GLU A 400 -15.56 3.42 -3.70
C GLU A 400 -16.30 4.32 -2.71
N VAL A 401 -16.58 5.56 -3.11
CA VAL A 401 -17.60 6.36 -2.42
C VAL A 401 -18.98 5.86 -2.83
N ILE A 402 -19.65 5.17 -1.92
CA ILE A 402 -21.01 4.67 -2.13
C ILE A 402 -22.07 5.66 -1.61
N GLU A 403 -23.23 5.62 -2.24
CA GLU A 403 -24.38 6.48 -1.97
C GLU A 403 -25.00 6.34 -0.56
N THR A 404 -24.73 5.22 0.13
CA THR A 404 -25.21 5.01 1.50
C THR A 404 -24.53 5.93 2.51
N ASN A 405 -23.32 6.40 2.21
CA ASN A 405 -22.66 7.47 2.95
C ASN A 405 -23.00 8.84 2.34
N THR A 406 -24.06 9.47 2.85
CA THR A 406 -24.51 10.79 2.38
C THR A 406 -23.51 11.93 2.60
N ALA A 407 -22.50 11.75 3.48
CA ALA A 407 -21.41 12.72 3.64
C ALA A 407 -20.34 12.57 2.55
N GLN A 408 -20.28 11.41 1.88
CA GLN A 408 -19.32 11.10 0.81
C GLN A 408 -17.85 11.33 1.21
N ASP A 409 -17.55 11.16 2.50
CA ASP A 409 -16.26 11.43 3.16
C ASP A 409 -15.47 10.15 3.49
N LYS A 410 -15.98 9.00 3.08
CA LYS A 410 -15.37 7.68 3.27
C LYS A 410 -15.47 6.84 2.01
N VAL A 411 -14.61 5.83 1.92
CA VAL A 411 -14.62 4.83 0.85
C VAL A 411 -14.94 3.45 1.42
N SER A 412 -15.59 2.64 0.59
CA SER A 412 -15.99 1.26 0.85
C SER A 412 -15.21 0.29 -0.05
N THR A 413 -15.17 -0.97 0.37
CA THR A 413 -14.67 -2.09 -0.44
C THR A 413 -15.69 -3.21 -0.43
N HIS A 414 -15.93 -3.80 -1.59
CA HIS A 414 -16.83 -4.94 -1.76
C HIS A 414 -16.23 -5.89 -2.77
N TYR A 415 -16.35 -7.18 -2.50
CA TYR A 415 -15.98 -8.21 -3.46
C TYR A 415 -17.21 -9.02 -3.84
N TYR A 416 -17.53 -9.00 -5.13
CA TYR A 416 -18.63 -9.73 -5.76
C TYR A 416 -18.04 -10.83 -6.62
N PHE A 417 -18.42 -12.09 -6.43
CA PHE A 417 -18.02 -13.18 -7.34
C PHE A 417 -19.06 -14.32 -7.37
N TYR A 418 -19.09 -15.09 -8.47
CA TYR A 418 -20.01 -16.19 -8.80
C TYR A 418 -21.52 -15.90 -8.61
N ASP A 419 -22.01 -15.96 -7.37
CA ASP A 419 -23.43 -15.86 -7.04
C ASP A 419 -23.87 -14.44 -6.68
N GLY A 420 -22.93 -13.49 -6.61
CA GLY A 420 -23.23 -12.10 -6.28
C GLY A 420 -23.31 -11.79 -4.80
N SER A 421 -23.00 -12.75 -3.94
CA SER A 421 -22.84 -12.50 -2.52
C SER A 421 -21.74 -11.48 -2.27
N VAL A 422 -21.95 -10.66 -1.24
CA VAL A 422 -21.01 -9.62 -0.83
C VAL A 422 -20.47 -10.00 0.53
N SER A 423 -19.15 -10.05 0.65
CA SER A 423 -18.51 -10.21 1.96
C SER A 423 -18.80 -8.98 2.84
N PRO A 424 -19.31 -9.15 4.06
CA PRO A 424 -19.73 -8.04 4.92
C PRO A 424 -18.54 -7.23 5.45
N GLY A 425 -18.82 -6.01 5.91
CA GLY A 425 -17.91 -5.21 6.73
C GLY A 425 -16.98 -4.25 6.00
N GLY A 426 -16.99 -4.24 4.66
CA GLY A 426 -16.16 -3.34 3.86
C GLY A 426 -16.73 -1.92 3.69
N ASP A 427 -17.96 -1.67 4.13
CA ASP A 427 -18.56 -0.33 4.12
C ASP A 427 -17.74 0.67 4.94
N ASN A 428 -17.40 1.81 4.34
CA ASN A 428 -16.75 2.93 5.03
C ASN A 428 -15.44 2.54 5.74
N TYR A 429 -14.67 1.61 5.19
CA TYR A 429 -13.47 1.06 5.82
C TYR A 429 -12.35 2.10 5.98
N ALA A 430 -12.28 3.08 5.09
CA ALA A 430 -11.24 4.12 5.05
C ALA A 430 -11.82 5.52 4.83
N SER A 431 -11.04 6.55 5.20
CA SER A 431 -11.42 7.94 4.94
C SER A 431 -11.19 8.25 3.46
N ARG A 432 -12.07 9.06 2.87
CA ARG A 432 -11.85 9.51 1.49
C ARG A 432 -10.65 10.49 1.46
N PRO A 433 -9.65 10.29 0.58
CA PRO A 433 -8.50 11.18 0.47
C PRO A 433 -8.86 12.46 -0.30
N THR A 434 -9.53 13.42 0.35
CA THR A 434 -10.03 14.64 -0.32
C THR A 434 -8.96 15.72 -0.53
N ASP A 435 -8.07 15.91 0.46
CA ASP A 435 -7.18 17.07 0.53
C ASP A 435 -5.69 16.71 0.37
N SER A 436 -5.35 15.43 0.45
CA SER A 436 -4.00 14.90 0.25
C SER A 436 -4.04 13.57 -0.50
N ALA A 437 -2.98 13.27 -1.23
CA ALA A 437 -2.83 11.96 -1.85
C ALA A 437 -2.58 10.87 -0.81
N VAL A 438 -3.09 9.67 -1.09
CA VAL A 438 -2.80 8.42 -0.37
C VAL A 438 -2.33 7.38 -1.39
N THR A 439 -1.75 6.29 -0.90
CA THR A 439 -1.38 5.15 -1.74
C THR A 439 -2.18 3.92 -1.33
N TYR A 440 -3.04 3.43 -2.23
CA TYR A 440 -3.68 2.12 -2.05
C TYR A 440 -2.77 1.03 -2.59
N VAL A 441 -2.52 0.00 -1.78
CA VAL A 441 -1.85 -1.24 -2.19
C VAL A 441 -2.89 -2.36 -2.12
N THR A 442 -3.26 -2.90 -3.27
CA THR A 442 -4.17 -4.05 -3.42
C THR A 442 -3.35 -5.28 -3.74
N ILE A 443 -3.29 -6.22 -2.81
CA ILE A 443 -2.51 -7.46 -2.89
C ILE A 443 -3.48 -8.62 -3.09
N ILE A 444 -3.27 -9.39 -4.15
CA ILE A 444 -3.94 -10.66 -4.40
C ILE A 444 -2.89 -11.74 -4.21
N ASP A 445 -3.14 -12.66 -3.28
CA ASP A 445 -2.25 -13.76 -2.95
C ASP A 445 -3.05 -15.06 -2.87
N ASN A 446 -2.84 -15.96 -3.84
CA ASN A 446 -3.48 -17.25 -3.89
C ASN A 446 -2.81 -18.35 -3.05
N SER A 447 -1.83 -18.01 -2.21
CA SER A 447 -1.23 -18.97 -1.27
C SER A 447 -2.22 -19.39 -0.17
N GLY A 448 -2.01 -20.57 0.39
CA GLY A 448 -2.85 -21.10 1.47
C GLY A 448 -4.33 -21.19 1.09
N THR A 449 -5.18 -20.44 1.80
CA THR A 449 -6.64 -20.34 1.54
C THR A 449 -7.03 -19.13 0.70
N GLY A 450 -6.06 -18.36 0.19
CA GLY A 450 -6.30 -17.15 -0.58
C GLY A 450 -6.52 -15.93 0.32
N THR A 451 -5.95 -14.81 -0.11
CA THR A 451 -6.08 -13.51 0.56
C THR A 451 -6.12 -12.39 -0.47
N ILE A 452 -7.05 -11.46 -0.27
CA ILE A 452 -7.05 -10.16 -0.94
C ILE A 452 -6.93 -9.11 0.16
N LYS A 453 -5.79 -8.41 0.21
CA LYS A 453 -5.49 -7.37 1.19
C LYS A 453 -5.52 -6.01 0.50
N ILE A 454 -6.23 -5.05 1.08
CA ILE A 454 -6.20 -3.65 0.67
C ILE A 454 -5.61 -2.88 1.86
N ILE A 455 -4.54 -2.13 1.63
CA ILE A 455 -3.99 -1.20 2.62
C ILE A 455 -3.95 0.21 2.02
N GLU A 456 -4.21 1.19 2.87
CA GLU A 456 -4.00 2.60 2.60
C GLU A 456 -2.73 3.04 3.33
N LEU A 457 -1.78 3.57 2.57
CA LEU A 457 -0.55 4.19 3.06
C LEU A 457 -0.62 5.70 2.86
N GLY A 458 0.22 6.45 3.57
CA GLY A 458 0.43 7.86 3.27
C GLY A 458 0.88 8.08 1.82
N GLY A 459 0.57 9.24 1.25
CA GLY A 459 0.84 9.54 -0.16
C GLY A 459 2.31 9.40 -0.55
N ASP A 460 3.24 9.59 0.38
CA ASP A 460 4.68 9.49 0.15
C ASP A 460 5.32 8.25 0.81
N ASP A 461 4.50 7.33 1.33
CA ASP A 461 4.96 6.13 2.04
C ASP A 461 5.27 4.94 1.12
N PHE A 462 5.33 5.17 -0.20
CA PHE A 462 5.71 4.17 -1.18
C PHE A 462 6.65 4.77 -2.24
N ASP A 463 7.79 4.11 -2.48
CA ASP A 463 8.73 4.50 -3.54
C ASP A 463 8.35 3.83 -4.87
N PHE A 464 7.75 4.60 -5.79
CA PHE A 464 7.40 4.12 -7.13
C PHE A 464 8.60 3.88 -8.06
N SER A 465 9.82 4.24 -7.64
CA SER A 465 11.03 4.02 -8.43
C SER A 465 11.56 2.58 -8.33
N VAL A 466 11.19 1.83 -7.29
CA VAL A 466 11.68 0.46 -7.05
C VAL A 466 11.26 -0.50 -8.15
N ASP A 467 12.17 -1.38 -8.57
CA ASP A 467 11.88 -2.42 -9.57
C ASP A 467 11.38 -3.73 -8.93
N SER A 468 11.54 -3.87 -7.62
CA SER A 468 11.05 -5.03 -6.87
C SER A 468 10.79 -4.69 -5.41
N ILE A 469 9.90 -5.45 -4.77
CA ILE A 469 9.61 -5.40 -3.33
C ILE A 469 9.89 -6.79 -2.75
N SER A 470 10.57 -6.82 -1.60
CA SER A 470 10.92 -8.11 -0.98
C SER A 470 9.67 -8.89 -0.59
N SER A 471 9.73 -10.22 -0.75
CA SER A 471 8.66 -11.12 -0.28
C SER A 471 8.34 -10.92 1.20
N SER A 472 9.35 -10.69 2.04
CA SER A 472 9.19 -10.38 3.46
C SER A 472 8.41 -9.09 3.70
N THR A 473 8.68 -8.02 2.96
CA THR A 473 7.94 -6.76 3.09
C THR A 473 6.46 -6.97 2.76
N VAL A 474 6.16 -7.66 1.65
CA VAL A 474 4.75 -7.92 1.30
C VAL A 474 4.07 -8.83 2.32
N SER A 475 4.78 -9.82 2.88
CA SER A 475 4.24 -10.62 4.00
C SER A 475 3.89 -9.75 5.21
N THR A 476 4.72 -8.76 5.57
CA THR A 476 4.35 -7.84 6.67
C THR A 476 3.09 -7.04 6.39
N TRP A 477 2.84 -6.65 5.13
CA TRP A 477 1.61 -5.95 4.75
C TRP A 477 0.38 -6.85 4.78
N ILE A 478 0.52 -8.11 4.36
CA ILE A 478 -0.55 -9.11 4.43
C ILE A 478 -0.91 -9.38 5.90
N ASP A 479 0.09 -9.57 6.75
CA ASP A 479 -0.06 -9.93 8.17
C ASP A 479 -0.41 -8.74 9.08
N ALA A 480 -0.30 -7.50 8.58
CA ALA A 480 -0.65 -6.30 9.33
C ALA A 480 -2.09 -6.36 9.85
N SER A 481 -2.31 -5.83 11.06
CA SER A 481 -3.65 -5.74 11.65
C SER A 481 -4.64 -5.05 10.71
N VAL A 482 -5.89 -5.47 10.80
CA VAL A 482 -6.98 -4.78 10.11
C VAL A 482 -7.25 -3.49 10.86
N GLU A 483 -7.01 -2.36 10.20
CA GLU A 483 -7.28 -1.03 10.73
C GLU A 483 -8.47 -0.49 9.94
N ASN A 484 -9.70 -0.60 10.44
CA ASN A 484 -10.85 -0.05 9.75
C ASN A 484 -11.53 1.02 10.63
N LEU A 485 -12.20 1.98 9.99
CA LEU A 485 -12.90 3.04 10.73
C LEU A 485 -14.09 2.56 11.57
N LEU A 486 -14.40 1.26 11.55
CA LEU A 486 -15.50 0.64 12.28
C LEU A 486 -15.03 -0.19 13.50
N SER A 487 -13.71 -0.39 13.68
CA SER A 487 -13.12 -1.19 14.75
C SER A 487 -12.85 -0.42 16.03
#